data_AF-A0A1H9R2P2-F1
#
_entry.id   AF-A0A1H9R2P2-F1
#
_cell.length_a   1.000
_cell.length_b   1.000
_cell.length_c   1.000
_cell.angle_alpha   90.00
_cell.angle_beta   90.00
_cell.angle_gamma   90.00
#
_symmetry.space_group_name_H-M   'P 1'
#
loop_
_entity.id
_entity.type
_entity.pdbx_description
1 polymer ?
#
loop_
_entity_poly.entity_id
_entity_poly.type
_entity_poly.pdbx_seq_one_letter_code
_entity_poly.pdbx_strand_id
1 'polypeptide(L)'
;MLLVAVVAVVMLLAGVGVFDRSGHPGQPGGAGEEPGAENVVDLNRPFALTPAAHWADGEAGITTPPAMQVGEFSAEEVADATRQVKDVLVASRLDPAMLRDHNPDRYLGMLAPDVARQLRPLFGSGNERQVQALVSMIDNGSRLLPAAPKVKGSMRVEAGKAGELVVHTNYVFAYAFTADDVALPLDPMSVIVVVRADIEYVMRKGARWAPGSLGLWYEKVDGFYYSISCDAYAKGFIASDYHDRTPTRTKAKHDKVTYFDPEADIPLESGCPS
;
A
#
# COMPACT_ATOMS: atom_id res chain seq x y z
N MET A 1 -7.05 29.42 46.81
CA MET A 1 -6.39 30.51 46.06
C MET A 1 -6.28 30.05 44.61
N LEU A 2 -6.67 30.87 43.64
CA LEU A 2 -6.41 30.60 42.22
C LEU A 2 -4.93 30.84 41.92
N LEU A 3 -4.38 30.09 40.95
CA LEU A 3 -3.74 30.70 39.78
C LEU A 3 -3.49 29.63 38.69
N VAL A 4 -4.01 29.90 37.50
CA VAL A 4 -3.70 29.13 36.27
C VAL A 4 -2.40 29.68 35.70
N ALA A 5 -1.44 28.81 35.40
CA ALA A 5 -0.20 29.18 34.73
C ALA A 5 -0.23 28.71 33.27
N VAL A 6 -0.56 29.62 32.35
CA VAL A 6 -0.30 29.44 30.92
C VAL A 6 1.17 29.78 30.68
N VAL A 7 1.91 28.88 30.02
CA VAL A 7 3.25 29.18 29.51
C VAL A 7 3.24 28.97 28.00
N ALA A 8 3.32 30.07 27.26
CA ALA A 8 3.70 30.09 25.86
C ALA A 8 5.15 30.58 25.77
N VAL A 9 5.96 29.96 24.92
CA VAL A 9 7.28 30.48 24.50
C VAL A 9 7.37 30.42 22.98
N VAL A 10 7.88 31.49 22.39
CA VAL A 10 7.83 31.80 20.96
C VAL A 10 9.24 32.08 20.44
N MET A 11 9.63 31.34 19.38
CA MET A 11 10.64 31.63 18.33
C MET A 11 12.10 32.04 18.65
N LEU A 12 12.86 32.02 17.53
CA LEU A 12 14.22 32.53 17.25
C LEU A 12 15.36 31.52 17.54
N LEU A 13 16.41 31.36 16.70
CA LEU A 13 16.76 32.06 15.44
C LEU A 13 17.50 31.14 14.43
N ALA A 14 17.98 31.72 13.32
CA ALA A 14 18.62 31.11 12.15
C ALA A 14 20.10 30.69 12.32
N GLY A 15 20.55 29.76 11.46
CA GLY A 15 21.97 29.51 11.13
C GLY A 15 22.20 29.63 9.63
N VAL A 16 23.16 30.47 9.21
CA VAL A 16 23.51 30.72 7.80
C VAL A 16 24.72 29.88 7.40
N GLY A 17 24.65 29.22 6.25
CA GLY A 17 25.79 28.57 5.58
C GLY A 17 25.78 28.92 4.09
N VAL A 18 26.93 29.39 3.57
CA VAL A 18 27.13 29.82 2.18
C VAL A 18 28.22 28.94 1.54
N PHE A 19 28.29 28.96 0.21
CA PHE A 19 29.23 28.28 -0.70
C PHE A 19 28.80 26.85 -1.15
N ASP A 20 28.93 26.46 -2.42
CA ASP A 20 29.51 27.17 -3.58
C ASP A 20 28.75 26.92 -4.89
N ARG A 21 28.90 27.82 -5.87
CA ARG A 21 28.39 27.70 -7.24
C ARG A 21 29.51 27.25 -8.18
N SER A 22 29.44 26.00 -8.64
CA SER A 22 30.17 25.54 -9.83
C SER A 22 29.17 24.99 -10.85
N GLY A 23 28.88 25.79 -11.88
CA GLY A 23 27.95 25.40 -12.94
C GLY A 23 28.64 24.56 -14.03
N HIS A 24 27.89 23.62 -14.60
CA HIS A 24 28.11 23.10 -15.95
C HIS A 24 26.77 23.18 -16.71
N PRO A 25 26.73 23.70 -17.95
CA PRO A 25 25.49 23.83 -18.71
C PRO A 25 25.09 22.48 -19.33
N GLY A 26 24.14 21.80 -18.69
CA GLY A 26 23.50 20.59 -19.21
C GLY A 26 22.26 20.92 -20.06
N GLN A 27 22.23 20.36 -21.28
CA GLN A 27 21.17 20.38 -22.30
C GLN A 27 19.72 20.62 -21.81
N PRO A 28 18.94 21.53 -22.42
CA PRO A 28 17.48 21.57 -22.25
C PRO A 28 16.79 20.47 -23.07
N GLY A 29 16.82 19.22 -22.58
CA GLY A 29 16.05 18.10 -23.11
C GLY A 29 14.63 18.08 -22.52
N GLY A 30 13.73 18.88 -23.10
CA GLY A 30 12.39 19.13 -22.56
C GLY A 30 11.27 19.06 -23.58
N ALA A 31 11.30 18.08 -24.48
CA ALA A 31 10.14 17.66 -25.25
C ALA A 31 9.42 16.53 -24.49
N GLY A 32 8.08 16.50 -24.52
CA GLY A 32 7.35 15.32 -24.08
C GLY A 32 7.66 14.19 -25.04
N GLU A 33 8.26 13.11 -24.53
CA GLU A 33 8.58 11.95 -25.36
C GLU A 33 7.29 11.20 -25.67
N GLU A 34 6.80 11.31 -26.91
CA GLU A 34 5.76 10.42 -27.40
C GLU A 34 6.27 8.98 -27.25
N PRO A 35 5.46 8.02 -26.75
CA PRO A 35 5.90 6.64 -26.64
C PRO A 35 6.32 6.11 -28.02
N GLY A 36 7.64 5.95 -28.22
CA GLY A 36 8.16 5.24 -29.37
C GLY A 36 7.52 3.85 -29.46
N ALA A 37 7.41 3.28 -30.65
CA ALA A 37 6.66 2.03 -30.87
C ALA A 37 7.12 0.82 -30.01
N GLU A 38 8.32 0.89 -29.43
CA GLU A 38 8.91 -0.10 -28.52
C GLU A 38 8.44 0.05 -27.05
N ASN A 39 7.84 1.21 -26.69
CA ASN A 39 7.37 1.58 -25.35
C ASN A 39 5.83 1.69 -25.29
N VAL A 40 5.11 0.87 -26.07
CA VAL A 40 3.64 0.81 -26.06
C VAL A 40 3.18 -0.39 -25.23
N VAL A 41 2.15 -0.21 -24.40
CA VAL A 41 1.57 -1.30 -23.61
C VAL A 41 0.96 -2.40 -24.47
N ASP A 42 1.32 -3.66 -24.20
CA ASP A 42 0.54 -4.84 -24.61
C ASP A 42 -0.48 -5.13 -23.51
N LEU A 43 -1.77 -4.88 -23.78
CA LEU A 43 -2.85 -5.12 -22.81
C LEU A 43 -3.04 -6.60 -22.43
N ASN A 44 -2.49 -7.54 -23.21
CA ASN A 44 -2.46 -8.97 -22.86
C ASN A 44 -1.28 -9.31 -21.93
N ARG A 45 -0.28 -8.43 -21.85
CA ARG A 45 0.93 -8.58 -21.03
C ARG A 45 1.28 -7.24 -20.35
N PRO A 46 0.35 -6.64 -19.58
CA PRO A 46 0.44 -5.23 -19.16
C PRO A 46 1.69 -4.92 -18.32
N PHE A 47 2.22 -5.90 -17.60
CA PHE A 47 3.43 -5.74 -16.80
C PHE A 47 4.75 -5.86 -17.57
N ALA A 48 4.75 -6.29 -18.85
CA ALA A 48 5.97 -6.73 -19.55
C ALA A 48 7.05 -5.65 -19.73
N LEU A 49 6.65 -4.38 -19.76
CA LEU A 49 7.54 -3.21 -19.88
C LEU A 49 7.52 -2.36 -18.60
N THR A 50 7.41 -3.01 -17.44
CA THR A 50 7.31 -2.37 -16.13
C THR A 50 8.28 -3.02 -15.14
N PRO A 51 8.68 -2.36 -14.03
CA PRO A 51 9.53 -2.98 -13.02
C PRO A 51 8.91 -4.23 -12.35
N ALA A 52 7.60 -4.43 -12.49
CA ALA A 52 6.86 -5.60 -12.01
C ALA A 52 6.86 -6.80 -12.97
N ALA A 53 7.48 -6.70 -14.15
CA ALA A 53 7.49 -7.75 -15.19
C ALA A 53 7.90 -9.14 -14.67
N HIS A 54 8.87 -9.18 -13.74
CA HIS A 54 9.46 -10.40 -13.19
C HIS A 54 8.97 -10.75 -11.79
N TRP A 55 7.95 -10.07 -11.27
CA TRP A 55 7.38 -10.38 -9.97
C TRP A 55 6.46 -11.60 -10.05
N ALA A 56 6.23 -12.25 -8.91
CA ALA A 56 5.31 -13.36 -8.80
C ALA A 56 3.85 -12.87 -8.90
N ASP A 57 2.98 -13.77 -9.37
CA ASP A 57 1.56 -13.50 -9.55
C ASP A 57 0.77 -13.77 -8.25
N GLY A 58 0.00 -12.78 -7.80
CA GLY A 58 -0.91 -12.88 -6.66
C GLY A 58 -0.27 -13.43 -5.39
N GLU A 59 -0.91 -14.43 -4.79
CA GLU A 59 -0.49 -15.04 -3.53
C GLU A 59 0.88 -15.75 -3.58
N ALA A 60 1.41 -16.04 -4.78
CA ALA A 60 2.74 -16.63 -4.94
C ALA A 60 3.86 -15.63 -4.59
N GLY A 61 3.60 -14.32 -4.66
CA GLY A 61 4.52 -13.28 -4.18
C GLY A 61 4.49 -13.03 -2.68
N ILE A 62 3.58 -13.68 -1.94
CA ILE A 62 3.48 -13.59 -0.49
C ILE A 62 4.09 -14.86 0.12
N THR A 63 5.37 -14.79 0.49
CA THR A 63 6.10 -15.88 1.15
C THR A 63 6.16 -15.67 2.66
N THR A 64 5.93 -16.72 3.44
CA THR A 64 6.10 -16.71 4.90
C THR A 64 7.55 -17.02 5.27
N PRO A 65 8.10 -16.47 6.37
CA PRO A 65 9.43 -16.81 6.84
C PRO A 65 9.49 -18.27 7.36
N PRO A 66 10.70 -18.84 7.56
CA PRO A 66 10.85 -20.16 8.16
C PRO A 66 10.25 -20.24 9.57
N ALA A 67 9.53 -21.33 9.84
CA ALA A 67 8.95 -21.62 11.13
C ALA A 67 10.04 -21.84 12.20
N MET A 68 10.19 -20.90 13.13
CA MET A 68 11.13 -20.97 14.25
C MET A 68 10.47 -20.47 15.53
N GLN A 69 10.96 -20.89 16.70
CA GLN A 69 10.46 -20.37 17.97
C GLN A 69 10.84 -18.89 18.13
N VAL A 70 9.88 -18.05 18.51
CA VAL A 70 10.08 -16.61 18.72
C VAL A 70 9.44 -16.21 20.06
N GLY A 71 10.28 -15.91 21.04
CA GLY A 71 9.83 -15.61 22.41
C GLY A 71 8.97 -16.73 23.00
N GLU A 72 7.75 -16.39 23.42
CA GLU A 72 6.76 -17.32 24.00
C GLU A 72 6.00 -18.14 22.94
N PHE A 73 6.28 -17.97 21.64
CA PHE A 73 5.59 -18.65 20.54
C PHE A 73 6.46 -19.77 19.97
N SER A 74 5.94 -20.99 20.00
CA SER A 74 6.55 -22.16 19.38
C SER A 74 6.64 -22.01 17.85
N ALA A 75 7.48 -22.81 17.20
CA ALA A 75 7.63 -22.77 15.75
C ALA A 75 6.30 -23.03 14.99
N GLU A 76 5.43 -23.88 15.54
CA GLU A 76 4.09 -24.14 15.01
C GLU A 76 3.17 -22.91 15.14
N GLU A 77 3.14 -22.26 16.31
CA GLU A 77 2.35 -21.03 16.50
C GLU A 77 2.86 -19.87 15.62
N VAL A 78 4.17 -19.80 15.35
CA VAL A 78 4.76 -18.83 14.41
C VAL A 78 4.39 -19.15 12.95
N ALA A 79 4.38 -20.43 12.56
CA ALA A 79 3.91 -20.85 11.24
C ALA A 79 2.42 -20.52 11.03
N ASP A 80 1.60 -20.74 12.06
CA ASP A 80 0.17 -20.44 12.02
C ASP A 80 -0.11 -18.93 11.94
N ALA A 81 0.57 -18.13 12.76
CA ALA A 81 0.41 -16.68 12.72
C ALA A 81 0.87 -16.07 11.39
N THR A 82 2.01 -16.50 10.84
CA THR A 82 2.51 -16.00 9.55
C THR A 82 1.65 -16.44 8.37
N ARG A 83 1.10 -17.66 8.41
CA ARG A 83 0.10 -18.15 7.45
C ARG A 83 -1.20 -17.34 7.52
N GLN A 84 -1.70 -17.05 8.72
CA GLN A 84 -2.88 -16.18 8.89
C GLN A 84 -2.63 -14.76 8.37
N VAL A 85 -1.44 -14.19 8.57
CA VAL A 85 -1.07 -12.88 8.02
C VAL A 85 -0.98 -12.92 6.49
N LYS A 86 -0.44 -13.99 5.90
CA LYS A 86 -0.51 -14.21 4.45
C LYS A 86 -1.97 -14.24 3.96
N ASP A 87 -2.83 -15.01 4.61
CA ASP A 87 -4.24 -15.13 4.23
C ASP A 87 -4.99 -13.80 4.36
N VAL A 88 -4.64 -12.97 5.35
CA VAL A 88 -5.15 -11.61 5.53
C VAL A 88 -4.71 -10.69 4.40
N LEU A 89 -3.44 -10.72 3.99
CA LEU A 89 -2.94 -9.94 2.85
C LEU A 89 -3.62 -10.37 1.53
N VAL A 90 -3.87 -11.67 1.34
CA VAL A 90 -4.65 -12.18 0.20
C VAL A 90 -6.09 -11.64 0.27
N ALA A 91 -6.75 -11.77 1.42
CA ALA A 91 -8.13 -11.32 1.61
C ALA A 91 -8.30 -9.79 1.48
N SER A 92 -7.30 -8.99 1.85
CA SER A 92 -7.37 -7.53 1.80
C SER A 92 -6.88 -6.90 0.49
N ARG A 93 -5.99 -7.55 -0.25
CA ARG A 93 -5.35 -6.99 -1.45
C ARG A 93 -5.63 -7.74 -2.75
N LEU A 94 -5.98 -9.02 -2.70
CA LEU A 94 -6.00 -9.89 -3.89
C LEU A 94 -7.35 -10.58 -4.12
N ASP A 95 -8.18 -10.74 -3.09
CA ASP A 95 -9.47 -11.42 -3.19
C ASP A 95 -10.45 -10.59 -4.06
N PRO A 96 -11.02 -11.17 -5.15
CA PRO A 96 -12.03 -10.50 -5.96
C PRO A 96 -13.23 -9.99 -5.17
N ALA A 97 -13.62 -10.66 -4.07
CA ALA A 97 -14.74 -10.23 -3.24
C ALA A 97 -14.46 -8.89 -2.52
N MET A 98 -13.22 -8.67 -2.09
CA MET A 98 -12.79 -7.36 -1.56
C MET A 98 -12.57 -6.36 -2.70
N LEU A 99 -11.79 -6.75 -3.71
CA LEU A 99 -11.36 -5.87 -4.79
C LEU A 99 -12.52 -5.31 -5.61
N ARG A 100 -13.53 -6.13 -5.93
CA ARG A 100 -14.63 -5.78 -6.86
C ARG A 100 -15.97 -5.65 -6.18
N ASP A 101 -16.30 -6.59 -5.30
CA ASP A 101 -17.62 -6.62 -4.64
C ASP A 101 -17.65 -5.81 -3.33
N HIS A 102 -16.50 -5.22 -2.96
CA HIS A 102 -16.27 -4.45 -1.72
C HIS A 102 -16.70 -5.19 -0.44
N ASN A 103 -16.71 -6.51 -0.47
CA ASN A 103 -17.16 -7.37 0.61
C ASN A 103 -16.00 -7.64 1.59
N PRO A 104 -16.07 -7.16 2.84
CA PRO A 104 -14.97 -7.28 3.79
C PRO A 104 -15.02 -8.55 4.63
N ASP A 105 -16.03 -9.44 4.48
CA ASP A 105 -16.30 -10.49 5.46
C ASP A 105 -15.16 -11.48 5.66
N ARG A 106 -14.48 -11.90 4.57
CA ARG A 106 -13.31 -12.79 4.68
C ARG A 106 -12.16 -12.11 5.44
N TYR A 107 -11.85 -10.86 5.10
CA TYR A 107 -10.80 -10.08 5.74
C TYR A 107 -11.10 -9.85 7.23
N LEU A 108 -12.29 -9.36 7.56
CA LEU A 108 -12.69 -9.10 8.95
C LEU A 108 -12.79 -10.38 9.78
N GLY A 109 -13.19 -11.50 9.18
CA GLY A 109 -13.25 -12.81 9.84
C GLY A 109 -11.88 -13.39 10.25
N MET A 110 -10.79 -12.85 9.72
CA MET A 110 -9.42 -13.25 10.07
C MET A 110 -8.77 -12.36 11.14
N LEU A 111 -9.42 -11.28 11.56
CA LEU A 111 -8.92 -10.36 12.59
C LEU A 111 -9.49 -10.72 13.97
N ALA A 112 -8.88 -10.15 15.02
CA ALA A 112 -9.43 -10.20 16.37
C ALA A 112 -10.87 -9.61 16.37
N PRO A 113 -11.84 -10.24 17.05
CA PRO A 113 -13.25 -9.80 17.01
C PRO A 113 -13.47 -8.32 17.34
N ASP A 114 -12.65 -7.72 18.21
CA ASP A 114 -12.75 -6.29 18.55
C ASP A 114 -12.36 -5.40 17.36
N VAL A 115 -11.29 -5.74 16.65
CA VAL A 115 -10.85 -5.06 15.41
C VAL A 115 -11.89 -5.22 14.31
N ALA A 116 -12.40 -6.44 14.13
CA ALA A 116 -13.44 -6.73 13.16
C ALA A 116 -14.71 -5.89 13.38
N ARG A 117 -15.12 -5.67 14.65
CA ARG A 117 -16.24 -4.80 15.00
C ARG A 117 -15.94 -3.31 14.81
N GLN A 118 -14.69 -2.88 15.05
CA GLN A 118 -14.27 -1.50 14.81
C GLN A 118 -14.26 -1.13 13.31
N LEU A 119 -13.76 -2.03 12.46
CA LEU A 119 -13.61 -1.76 11.02
C LEU A 119 -14.91 -1.93 10.24
N ARG A 120 -15.79 -2.87 10.61
CA ARG A 120 -17.02 -3.20 9.85
C ARG A 120 -17.89 -2.00 9.46
N PRO A 121 -18.13 -0.97 10.30
CA PRO A 121 -18.95 0.19 9.93
C PRO A 121 -18.34 1.11 8.87
N LEU A 122 -17.06 0.93 8.51
CA LEU A 122 -16.34 1.77 7.55
C LEU A 122 -16.51 1.32 6.09
N PHE A 123 -17.06 0.13 5.87
CA PHE A 123 -17.31 -0.46 4.55
C PHE A 123 -18.77 -0.23 4.12
N GLY A 124 -18.96 0.19 2.86
CA GLY A 124 -20.29 0.47 2.29
C GLY A 124 -20.96 1.69 2.89
N SER A 125 -20.20 2.62 3.49
CA SER A 125 -20.71 3.76 4.25
C SER A 125 -20.18 5.13 3.84
N GLY A 126 -19.35 5.19 2.77
CA GLY A 126 -18.68 6.43 2.37
C GLY A 126 -17.44 6.76 3.22
N ASN A 127 -17.02 5.83 4.07
CA ASN A 127 -15.85 5.95 4.95
C ASN A 127 -14.67 5.07 4.49
N GLU A 128 -14.70 4.57 3.27
CA GLU A 128 -13.73 3.62 2.73
C GLU A 128 -12.29 4.18 2.75
N ARG A 129 -12.14 5.50 2.62
CA ARG A 129 -10.85 6.22 2.83
C ARG A 129 -10.19 5.92 4.18
N GLN A 130 -10.97 5.61 5.23
CA GLN A 130 -10.44 5.27 6.56
C GLN A 130 -9.82 3.86 6.61
N VAL A 131 -10.12 2.98 5.64
CA VAL A 131 -9.61 1.60 5.58
C VAL A 131 -8.69 1.33 4.39
N GLN A 132 -8.55 2.24 3.43
CA GLN A 132 -7.70 2.07 2.23
C GLN A 132 -6.27 1.60 2.57
N ALA A 133 -5.67 2.13 3.64
CA ALA A 133 -4.32 1.74 4.07
C ALA A 133 -4.22 0.25 4.48
N LEU A 134 -5.34 -0.42 4.73
CA LEU A 134 -5.42 -1.85 5.09
C LEU A 134 -5.91 -2.74 3.93
N VAL A 135 -6.80 -2.24 3.07
CA VAL A 135 -7.49 -2.99 2.01
C VAL A 135 -7.42 -2.30 0.65
N SER A 136 -7.46 -3.05 -0.44
CA SER A 136 -7.61 -2.50 -1.79
C SER A 136 -9.03 -2.76 -2.29
N MET A 137 -9.72 -1.70 -2.72
CA MET A 137 -11.05 -1.77 -3.34
C MET A 137 -11.01 -0.96 -4.65
N ILE A 138 -11.48 -1.53 -5.75
CA ILE A 138 -11.47 -0.89 -7.07
C ILE A 138 -12.66 0.06 -7.18
N ASP A 139 -12.46 1.26 -7.73
CA ASP A 139 -13.59 2.18 -8.00
C ASP A 139 -14.60 1.52 -8.95
N ASN A 140 -15.90 1.66 -8.68
CA ASN A 140 -16.98 1.01 -9.45
C ASN A 140 -16.99 1.36 -10.96
N GLY A 141 -16.37 2.47 -11.37
CA GLY A 141 -16.19 2.83 -12.78
C GLY A 141 -14.98 2.18 -13.46
N SER A 142 -14.14 1.46 -12.71
CA SER A 142 -12.85 0.93 -13.14
C SER A 142 -12.83 -0.61 -13.17
N ARG A 143 -12.00 -1.20 -14.03
CA ARG A 143 -11.83 -2.65 -14.14
C ARG A 143 -10.37 -3.03 -14.29
N LEU A 144 -9.99 -4.21 -13.78
CA LEU A 144 -8.68 -4.80 -14.04
C LEU A 144 -8.67 -5.53 -15.39
N LEU A 145 -7.53 -5.51 -16.06
CA LEU A 145 -7.21 -6.44 -17.14
C LEU A 145 -7.23 -7.90 -16.62
N PRO A 146 -7.37 -8.91 -17.51
CA PRO A 146 -7.35 -10.33 -17.14
C PRO A 146 -5.92 -10.84 -16.84
N ALA A 147 -5.18 -10.10 -16.03
CA ALA A 147 -3.85 -10.46 -15.51
C ALA A 147 -3.90 -10.48 -13.98
N ALA A 148 -3.21 -11.43 -13.35
CA ALA A 148 -3.06 -11.45 -11.90
C ALA A 148 -2.29 -10.21 -11.42
N PRO A 149 -2.64 -9.59 -10.27
CA PRO A 149 -1.82 -8.55 -9.67
C PRO A 149 -0.42 -9.08 -9.38
N LYS A 150 0.61 -8.27 -9.64
CA LYS A 150 2.00 -8.61 -9.36
C LYS A 150 2.35 -8.26 -7.92
N VAL A 151 3.08 -9.14 -7.23
CA VAL A 151 3.43 -8.97 -5.82
C VAL A 151 4.93 -9.22 -5.57
N LYS A 152 5.57 -8.29 -4.85
CA LYS A 152 6.94 -8.39 -4.33
C LYS A 152 6.98 -7.82 -2.91
N GLY A 153 7.71 -8.46 -2.00
CA GLY A 153 7.87 -7.95 -0.65
C GLY A 153 8.47 -8.97 0.31
N SER A 154 8.39 -8.67 1.60
CA SER A 154 8.93 -9.51 2.67
C SER A 154 8.01 -9.58 3.90
N MET A 155 8.16 -10.67 4.64
CA MET A 155 7.53 -10.90 5.94
C MET A 155 8.58 -11.41 6.92
N ARG A 156 8.65 -10.80 8.11
CA ARG A 156 9.52 -11.24 9.21
C ARG A 156 8.75 -11.25 10.53
N VAL A 157 9.27 -11.95 11.52
CA VAL A 157 8.65 -12.13 12.83
C VAL A 157 9.59 -11.72 13.97
N GLU A 158 9.04 -11.12 15.01
CA GLU A 158 9.75 -10.81 16.26
C GLU A 158 8.83 -10.96 17.47
N ALA A 159 9.43 -11.09 18.66
CA ALA A 159 8.68 -11.17 19.91
C ALA A 159 8.18 -9.77 20.29
N GLY A 160 6.88 -9.66 20.58
CA GLY A 160 6.28 -8.44 21.11
C GLY A 160 6.36 -8.38 22.64
N LYS A 161 5.35 -7.77 23.27
CA LYS A 161 5.16 -7.84 24.73
C LYS A 161 4.73 -9.27 25.09
N ALA A 162 4.70 -9.60 26.39
CA ALA A 162 4.23 -10.92 26.86
C ALA A 162 2.83 -11.26 26.29
N GLY A 163 2.71 -12.42 25.62
CA GLY A 163 1.53 -12.84 24.87
C GLY A 163 1.33 -12.21 23.49
N GLU A 164 2.32 -11.50 22.93
CA GLU A 164 2.27 -10.88 21.60
C GLU A 164 3.40 -11.39 20.68
N LEU A 165 3.06 -11.76 19.44
CA LEU A 165 4.00 -11.99 18.34
C LEU A 165 3.77 -10.92 17.28
N VAL A 166 4.82 -10.20 16.89
CA VAL A 166 4.74 -9.16 15.86
C VAL A 166 5.18 -9.74 14.53
N VAL A 167 4.34 -9.59 13.51
CA VAL A 167 4.61 -9.99 12.12
C VAL A 167 4.72 -8.70 11.30
N HIS A 168 5.94 -8.34 10.94
CA HIS A 168 6.23 -7.20 10.08
C HIS A 168 6.05 -7.62 8.63
N THR A 169 5.30 -6.84 7.87
CA THR A 169 5.06 -7.09 6.44
C THR A 169 5.35 -5.83 5.65
N ASN A 170 6.06 -5.96 4.54
CA ASN A 170 6.30 -4.85 3.61
C ASN A 170 6.15 -5.40 2.19
N TYR A 171 4.98 -5.17 1.59
CA TYR A 171 4.61 -5.70 0.27
C TYR A 171 4.15 -4.61 -0.67
N VAL A 172 4.58 -4.74 -1.92
CA VAL A 172 4.17 -3.91 -3.06
C VAL A 172 3.30 -4.74 -3.98
N PHE A 173 2.10 -4.24 -4.26
CA PHE A 173 1.09 -4.83 -5.12
C PHE A 173 0.90 -3.93 -6.34
N ALA A 174 1.07 -4.47 -7.55
CA ALA A 174 0.84 -3.77 -8.80
C ALA A 174 -0.37 -4.36 -9.54
N TYR A 175 -1.34 -3.51 -9.86
CA TYR A 175 -2.62 -3.86 -10.46
C TYR A 175 -2.69 -3.28 -11.87
N ALA A 176 -3.02 -4.11 -12.86
CA ALA A 176 -3.20 -3.67 -14.24
C ALA A 176 -4.68 -3.38 -14.52
N PHE A 177 -5.01 -2.12 -14.81
CA PHE A 177 -6.33 -1.64 -15.16
C PHE A 177 -6.58 -1.73 -16.67
N THR A 178 -7.84 -1.72 -17.09
CA THR A 178 -8.19 -1.57 -18.51
C THR A 178 -7.90 -0.13 -18.98
N ALA A 179 -8.31 0.25 -20.19
CA ALA A 179 -8.13 1.61 -20.71
C ALA A 179 -9.20 1.95 -21.77
N ASP A 180 -10.44 1.54 -21.51
CA ASP A 180 -11.51 1.38 -22.51
C ASP A 180 -11.81 2.67 -23.31
N ASP A 181 -11.64 3.84 -22.70
CA ASP A 181 -11.96 5.15 -23.28
C ASP A 181 -10.73 5.96 -23.75
N VAL A 182 -9.53 5.37 -23.75
CA VAL A 182 -8.28 6.07 -24.10
C VAL A 182 -7.69 5.55 -25.41
N ALA A 183 -7.39 6.47 -26.34
CA ALA A 183 -6.74 6.13 -27.60
C ALA A 183 -5.27 5.72 -27.39
N LEU A 184 -4.85 4.61 -28.03
CA LEU A 184 -3.46 4.18 -28.09
C LEU A 184 -2.60 5.14 -28.94
N PRO A 185 -1.27 5.25 -28.70
CA PRO A 185 -0.47 4.45 -27.77
C PRO A 185 -0.54 4.91 -26.30
N LEU A 186 -0.36 3.98 -25.38
CA LEU A 186 -0.26 4.22 -23.93
C LEU A 186 1.12 3.79 -23.41
N ASP A 187 1.71 4.58 -22.50
CA ASP A 187 2.87 4.17 -21.70
C ASP A 187 2.45 2.98 -20.81
N PRO A 188 3.30 1.94 -20.68
CA PRO A 188 3.02 0.77 -19.85
C PRO A 188 2.58 1.07 -18.42
N MET A 189 2.99 2.20 -17.84
CA MET A 189 2.66 2.59 -16.47
C MET A 189 1.30 3.30 -16.35
N SER A 190 0.74 3.81 -17.45
CA SER A 190 -0.58 4.49 -17.46
C SER A 190 -1.75 3.55 -17.19
N VAL A 191 -1.51 2.23 -17.15
CA VAL A 191 -2.49 1.21 -16.73
C VAL A 191 -2.11 0.50 -15.44
N ILE A 192 -1.01 0.88 -14.77
CA ILE A 192 -0.53 0.20 -13.56
C ILE A 192 -0.70 1.09 -12.35
N VAL A 193 -1.58 0.71 -11.43
CA VAL A 193 -1.62 1.29 -10.07
C VAL A 193 -0.73 0.45 -9.15
N VAL A 194 0.09 1.11 -8.34
CA VAL A 194 0.91 0.45 -7.32
C VAL A 194 0.45 0.86 -5.92
N VAL A 195 0.34 -0.13 -5.04
CA VAL A 195 0.04 0.02 -3.62
C VAL A 195 1.16 -0.64 -2.82
N ARG A 196 1.90 0.13 -2.03
CA ARG A 196 2.77 -0.42 -0.97
C ARG A 196 1.97 -0.47 0.34
N ALA A 197 2.06 -1.60 1.03
CA ALA A 197 1.53 -1.81 2.35
C ALA A 197 2.68 -2.26 3.27
N ASP A 198 3.07 -1.37 4.19
CA ASP A 198 4.04 -1.63 5.26
C ASP A 198 3.24 -1.70 6.57
N ILE A 199 2.97 -2.91 7.06
CA ILE A 199 2.01 -3.16 8.13
C ILE A 199 2.61 -4.09 9.18
N GLU A 200 2.56 -3.65 10.44
CA GLU A 200 2.84 -4.48 11.60
C GLU A 200 1.53 -5.14 12.07
N TYR A 201 1.44 -6.46 11.91
CA TYR A 201 0.38 -7.26 12.50
C TYR A 201 0.83 -7.83 13.85
N VAL A 202 -0.09 -7.92 14.81
CA VAL A 202 0.20 -8.42 16.16
C VAL A 202 -0.75 -9.55 16.53
N MET A 203 -0.22 -10.76 16.65
CA MET A 203 -0.97 -11.93 17.12
C MET A 203 -0.98 -11.95 18.65
N ARG A 204 -2.16 -11.83 19.26
CA ARG A 204 -2.34 -11.80 20.72
C ARG A 204 -2.91 -13.10 21.26
N LYS A 205 -2.20 -13.73 22.21
CA LYS A 205 -2.61 -14.96 22.91
C LYS A 205 -2.52 -14.85 24.44
N GLY A 206 -3.16 -15.79 25.13
CA GLY A 206 -3.05 -15.97 26.57
C GLY A 206 -4.08 -15.21 27.41
N ALA A 207 -4.25 -15.64 28.67
CA ALA A 207 -5.34 -15.23 29.57
C ALA A 207 -5.31 -13.76 30.04
N ARG A 208 -4.31 -12.96 29.62
CA ARG A 208 -4.22 -11.53 29.92
C ARG A 208 -5.17 -10.65 29.08
N TRP A 209 -5.71 -11.21 27.99
CA TRP A 209 -6.59 -10.51 27.04
C TRP A 209 -8.04 -10.93 27.23
N ALA A 210 -8.98 -10.01 27.00
CA ALA A 210 -10.39 -10.37 26.92
C ALA A 210 -10.65 -11.26 25.68
N PRO A 211 -11.67 -12.14 25.68
CA PRO A 211 -11.90 -13.07 24.56
C PRO A 211 -12.06 -12.40 23.19
N GLY A 212 -12.67 -11.21 23.13
CA GLY A 212 -12.80 -10.44 21.88
C GLY A 212 -11.50 -9.80 21.38
N SER A 213 -10.49 -9.71 22.24
CA SER A 213 -9.19 -9.09 21.95
C SER A 213 -8.09 -10.10 21.59
N LEU A 214 -8.41 -11.40 21.64
CA LEU A 214 -7.53 -12.47 21.16
C LEU A 214 -7.53 -12.54 19.63
N GLY A 215 -6.41 -13.02 19.06
CA GLY A 215 -6.23 -13.13 17.60
C GLY A 215 -5.41 -12.00 17.00
N LEU A 216 -5.60 -11.75 15.70
CA LEU A 216 -4.74 -10.87 14.91
C LEU A 216 -5.20 -9.41 14.95
N TRP A 217 -4.29 -8.51 15.32
CA TRP A 217 -4.43 -7.06 15.24
C TRP A 217 -3.52 -6.50 14.15
N TYR A 218 -3.75 -5.25 13.77
CA TYR A 218 -2.75 -4.39 13.14
C TYR A 218 -2.38 -3.27 14.12
N GLU A 219 -1.14 -2.79 14.09
CA GLU A 219 -0.69 -1.65 14.91
C GLU A 219 -0.15 -0.52 14.02
N LYS A 220 1.11 -0.59 13.56
CA LYS A 220 1.63 0.37 12.59
C LYS A 220 1.11 0.05 11.19
N VAL A 221 0.72 1.10 10.47
CA VAL A 221 0.25 1.06 9.09
C VAL A 221 0.87 2.23 8.36
N ASP A 222 1.68 1.93 7.36
CA ASP A 222 2.32 2.91 6.47
C ASP A 222 2.30 2.37 5.03
N GLY A 223 2.71 3.20 4.07
CA GLY A 223 2.74 2.85 2.66
C GLY A 223 2.34 4.01 1.76
N PHE A 224 2.25 3.73 0.46
CA PHE A 224 1.94 4.74 -0.53
C PHE A 224 1.15 4.15 -1.72
N TYR A 225 0.59 5.06 -2.49
CA TYR A 225 -0.09 4.80 -3.76
C TYR A 225 0.67 5.53 -4.85
N TYR A 226 0.83 4.88 -6.00
CA TYR A 226 1.52 5.46 -7.15
C TYR A 226 0.74 5.16 -8.44
N SER A 227 0.73 6.15 -9.35
CA SER A 227 -0.02 6.13 -10.61
C SER A 227 -1.53 5.89 -10.43
N ILE A 228 -2.11 6.48 -9.38
CA ILE A 228 -3.51 6.34 -8.99
C ILE A 228 -4.33 7.58 -9.39
N SER A 229 -5.63 7.39 -9.65
CA SER A 229 -6.62 8.48 -9.71
C SER A 229 -6.81 9.12 -8.32
N CYS A 230 -6.67 10.44 -8.25
CA CYS A 230 -6.88 11.19 -7.03
C CYS A 230 -8.37 11.30 -6.66
N ASP A 231 -9.28 11.32 -7.65
CA ASP A 231 -10.73 11.29 -7.40
C ASP A 231 -11.19 9.96 -6.77
N ALA A 232 -10.56 8.83 -7.13
CA ALA A 232 -10.81 7.53 -6.51
C ALA A 232 -10.14 7.42 -5.13
N TYR A 233 -8.87 7.85 -5.03
CA TYR A 233 -8.10 7.82 -3.79
C TYR A 233 -8.72 8.68 -2.69
N ALA A 234 -9.28 9.85 -3.03
CA ALA A 234 -10.00 10.70 -2.07
C ALA A 234 -11.26 10.04 -1.46
N LYS A 235 -11.75 8.95 -2.06
CA LYS A 235 -12.92 8.18 -1.61
C LYS A 235 -12.56 6.85 -0.94
N GLY A 236 -11.32 6.37 -1.06
CA GLY A 236 -10.92 5.04 -0.54
C GLY A 236 -10.68 3.96 -1.58
N PHE A 237 -10.67 4.30 -2.87
CA PHE A 237 -10.61 3.33 -3.97
C PHE A 237 -9.34 3.44 -4.81
N ILE A 238 -8.96 2.35 -5.44
CA ILE A 238 -7.92 2.29 -6.47
C ILE A 238 -8.53 2.34 -7.88
N ALA A 239 -7.98 3.21 -8.72
CA ALA A 239 -8.28 3.34 -10.14
C ALA A 239 -7.07 3.96 -10.84
N SER A 240 -6.90 3.70 -12.14
CA SER A 240 -5.79 4.28 -12.91
C SER A 240 -5.93 5.81 -13.05
N ASP A 241 -4.80 6.48 -13.19
CA ASP A 241 -4.67 7.94 -13.25
C ASP A 241 -5.52 8.64 -14.34
N TYR A 242 -5.77 8.00 -15.47
CA TYR A 242 -6.58 8.55 -16.57
C TYR A 242 -8.08 8.69 -16.23
N HIS A 243 -8.56 8.10 -15.14
CA HIS A 243 -9.95 8.31 -14.67
C HIS A 243 -10.19 9.72 -14.08
N ASP A 244 -9.14 10.45 -13.70
CA ASP A 244 -9.27 11.83 -13.24
C ASP A 244 -9.62 12.77 -14.40
N ARG A 245 -10.79 13.41 -14.34
CA ARG A 245 -11.28 14.33 -15.39
C ARG A 245 -10.49 15.63 -15.53
N THR A 246 -9.55 15.89 -14.62
CA THR A 246 -8.65 17.05 -14.65
C THR A 246 -7.31 16.61 -14.10
N PRO A 247 -6.17 16.83 -14.80
CA PRO A 247 -4.86 16.40 -14.31
C PRO A 247 -4.36 17.27 -13.13
N THR A 248 -4.92 17.10 -11.94
CA THR A 248 -4.47 17.72 -10.68
C THR A 248 -3.24 17.04 -10.12
N ARG A 249 -2.21 16.85 -10.96
CA ARG A 249 -0.98 16.14 -10.62
C ARG A 249 0.19 17.08 -10.36
N THR A 250 0.86 16.85 -9.24
CA THR A 250 2.27 17.24 -9.09
C THR A 250 3.12 16.25 -9.90
N LYS A 251 4.19 16.71 -10.56
CA LYS A 251 5.13 15.77 -11.23
C LYS A 251 5.67 14.76 -10.21
N ALA A 252 5.80 13.50 -10.62
CA ALA A 252 6.48 12.48 -9.81
C ALA A 252 7.88 12.98 -9.42
N LYS A 253 8.18 13.00 -8.11
CA LYS A 253 9.41 13.58 -7.55
C LYS A 253 10.57 12.58 -7.50
N HIS A 254 10.29 11.29 -7.65
CA HIS A 254 11.25 10.19 -7.65
C HIS A 254 11.15 9.38 -8.95
N ASP A 255 12.16 8.55 -9.22
CA ASP A 255 12.18 7.65 -10.36
C ASP A 255 11.13 6.52 -10.21
N LYS A 256 10.64 6.00 -11.34
CA LYS A 256 9.69 4.87 -11.42
C LYS A 256 10.18 3.67 -10.59
N VAL A 257 11.51 3.41 -10.54
CA VAL A 257 12.09 2.29 -9.78
C VAL A 257 11.88 2.44 -8.27
N THR A 258 11.98 3.64 -7.71
CA THR A 258 11.81 3.90 -6.26
C THR A 258 10.40 3.51 -5.78
N TYR A 259 9.38 3.76 -6.59
CA TYR A 259 7.98 3.40 -6.27
C TYR A 259 7.69 1.90 -6.40
N PHE A 260 8.64 1.09 -6.87
CA PHE A 260 8.51 -0.35 -7.06
C PHE A 260 9.47 -1.15 -6.15
N ASP A 261 10.29 -0.49 -5.34
CA ASP A 261 11.19 -1.16 -4.42
C ASP A 261 10.63 -1.15 -2.98
N PRO A 262 10.30 -2.32 -2.38
CA PRO A 262 9.91 -2.37 -0.97
C PRO A 262 11.02 -1.88 -0.03
N GLU A 263 12.30 -1.99 -0.41
CA GLU A 263 13.43 -1.61 0.45
C GLU A 263 13.79 -0.12 0.37
N ALA A 264 13.14 0.66 -0.51
CA ALA A 264 13.28 2.11 -0.53
C ALA A 264 12.54 2.76 0.67
N ASP A 265 12.95 3.98 1.05
CA ASP A 265 12.17 4.78 2.00
C ASP A 265 10.76 5.03 1.47
N ILE A 266 9.75 4.98 2.34
CA ILE A 266 8.36 5.29 1.98
C ILE A 266 8.30 6.78 1.58
N PRO A 267 7.91 7.12 0.34
CA PRO A 267 7.74 8.51 -0.06
C PRO A 267 6.62 9.15 0.75
N LEU A 268 6.89 10.33 1.33
CA LEU A 268 5.95 11.07 2.20
C LEU A 268 4.70 11.61 1.47
N GLU A 269 4.53 11.30 0.18
CA GLU A 269 3.47 11.85 -0.68
C GLU A 269 2.95 10.78 -1.66
N SER A 270 1.62 10.63 -1.74
CA SER A 270 0.92 9.75 -2.69
C SER A 270 0.75 10.36 -4.10
N GLY A 271 1.43 11.47 -4.39
CA GLY A 271 1.30 12.25 -5.63
C GLY A 271 0.00 13.07 -5.76
N CYS A 272 -1.04 12.73 -5.00
CA CYS A 272 -2.30 13.46 -4.92
C CYS A 272 -2.23 14.64 -3.93
N PRO A 273 -2.96 15.74 -4.20
CA PRO A 273 -3.10 16.85 -3.24
C PRO A 273 -3.83 16.40 -1.96
N SER A 274 -3.44 17.01 -0.83
CA SER A 274 -3.97 16.75 0.51
C SER A 274 -5.32 17.43 0.78
#